data_AF-A0A7W7Q5Z9-F1
#
_entry.id   AF-A0A7W7Q5Z9-F1
#
_cell.length_a   1.000
_cell.length_b   1.000
_cell.length_c   1.000
_cell.angle_alpha   90.00
_cell.angle_beta   90.00
_cell.angle_gamma   90.00
#
_symmetry.space_group_name_H-M   'P 1'
#
loop_
_entity.id
_entity.type
_entity.pdbx_description
1 polymer ?
#
loop_
_entity_poly.entity_id
_entity_poly.type
_entity_poly.pdbx_seq_one_letter_code
_entity_poly.pdbx_strand_id
1 'polypeptide(L)'
;MSAGCRSSRRKPARSAVHAGRPGFTPRTALPWPAQRQSGGRRASQPGDVDPGDARDPAQAVAADGKQHDGRTEQVSQVQRFALRALVDRIGARILAHAELAIAETDREKRRALTTELLGELLTLDETRYPESAVWLAFATQARTSPTLRPHVREMYDGTRTLVGKVLTRSRELGGLAEHVDIAVETERLTALIDGLMTNGVIQPDRMTPDLMRTVLNAHLDSIAKI
;
A
#
# COMPACT_ATOMS: atom_id res chain seq x y z
N MET A 1 30.07 -20.67 61.08
CA MET A 1 31.43 -20.11 61.28
C MET A 1 32.06 -19.94 59.90
N SER A 2 32.47 -18.70 59.61
CA SER A 2 33.51 -18.18 58.68
C SER A 2 34.06 -19.06 57.55
N ALA A 3 34.46 -18.60 56.38
CA ALA A 3 34.52 -17.31 55.68
C ALA A 3 35.14 -17.61 54.30
N GLY A 4 34.97 -16.76 53.29
CA GLY A 4 35.71 -16.98 52.03
C GLY A 4 35.41 -16.04 50.86
N CYS A 5 35.39 -14.74 51.10
CA CYS A 5 35.40 -13.72 50.05
C CYS A 5 36.74 -13.77 49.27
N ARG A 6 36.72 -13.70 47.93
CA ARG A 6 37.79 -13.04 47.16
C ARG A 6 37.32 -12.60 45.77
N SER A 7 37.33 -11.28 45.62
CA SER A 7 37.25 -10.49 44.41
C SER A 7 38.44 -10.71 43.47
N SER A 8 38.24 -10.55 42.15
CA SER A 8 39.27 -9.96 41.29
C SER A 8 38.65 -9.05 40.22
N ARG A 9 38.96 -7.76 40.35
CA ARG A 9 38.79 -6.71 39.33
C ARG A 9 39.81 -6.92 38.23
N ARG A 10 39.46 -6.68 36.96
CA ARG A 10 40.36 -6.14 35.92
C ARG A 10 39.59 -5.34 34.86
N LYS A 11 39.70 -4.02 34.94
CA LYS A 11 39.83 -3.03 33.84
C LYS A 11 41.13 -2.25 34.16
N PRO A 12 41.79 -1.49 33.27
CA PRO A 12 41.30 -0.89 32.01
C PRO A 12 42.33 -0.89 30.83
N ALA A 13 41.93 -0.38 29.66
CA ALA A 13 42.80 0.43 28.80
C ALA A 13 41.96 1.28 27.82
N ARG A 14 42.30 2.58 27.76
CA ARG A 14 41.81 3.62 26.83
C ARG A 14 42.82 3.83 25.70
N SER A 15 42.34 4.24 24.52
CA SER A 15 42.85 5.30 23.62
C SER A 15 42.43 4.98 22.17
N ALA A 16 41.60 5.82 21.53
CA ALA A 16 41.96 6.98 20.69
C ALA A 16 42.43 6.54 19.27
N VAL A 17 42.19 7.18 18.13
CA VAL A 17 41.49 8.39 17.63
C VAL A 17 41.63 8.31 16.09
N HIS A 18 40.69 8.89 15.32
CA HIS A 18 40.76 9.21 13.86
C HIS A 18 40.71 8.03 12.85
N ALA A 19 40.20 8.15 11.62
CA ALA A 19 39.41 9.11 10.85
C ALA A 19 39.09 8.39 9.52
N GLY A 20 37.95 8.63 8.88
CA GLY A 20 37.70 8.12 7.52
C GLY A 20 36.22 7.92 7.19
N ARG A 21 35.52 9.02 6.91
CA ARG A 21 34.22 9.01 6.23
C ARG A 21 34.45 8.75 4.74
N PRO A 22 33.52 8.05 4.07
CA PRO A 22 32.88 8.59 2.88
C PRO A 22 31.38 8.67 3.19
N GLY A 23 30.77 9.85 3.27
CA GLY A 23 30.60 10.72 2.10
C GLY A 23 29.32 10.34 1.34
N PHE A 24 28.19 10.14 2.03
CA PHE A 24 26.88 10.04 1.39
C PHE A 24 26.12 11.34 1.67
N THR A 25 26.20 12.27 0.72
CA THR A 25 25.32 13.45 0.71
C THR A 25 23.91 12.96 0.34
N PRO A 26 22.88 13.20 1.16
CA PRO A 26 21.52 13.05 0.68
C PRO A 26 21.31 14.15 -0.35
N ARG A 27 21.23 13.74 -1.62
CA ARG A 27 20.81 14.59 -2.72
C ARG A 27 19.42 15.12 -2.33
N THR A 28 19.34 16.42 -2.12
CA THR A 28 18.12 17.18 -1.87
C THR A 28 16.98 16.63 -2.72
N ALA A 29 15.96 16.10 -2.04
CA ALA A 29 14.66 15.84 -2.65
C ALA A 29 14.15 17.17 -3.19
N LEU A 30 14.20 17.32 -4.51
CA LEU A 30 13.56 18.43 -5.19
C LEU A 30 12.05 18.27 -5.00
N PRO A 31 11.31 19.31 -4.59
CA PRO A 31 9.86 19.26 -4.57
C PRO A 31 9.34 19.04 -6.00
N TRP A 32 8.37 18.13 -6.10
CA TRP A 32 7.60 17.84 -7.31
C TRP A 32 7.08 19.14 -7.97
N PRO A 33 7.24 19.33 -9.29
CA PRO A 33 7.13 20.65 -9.88
C PRO A 33 5.69 21.15 -9.99
N ALA A 34 5.52 22.40 -9.58
CA ALA A 34 4.37 23.24 -9.85
C ALA A 34 4.24 23.56 -11.35
N GLN A 35 3.00 23.50 -11.80
CA GLN A 35 2.50 23.79 -13.14
C GLN A 35 2.91 25.19 -13.62
N ARG A 36 3.62 25.29 -14.75
CA ARG A 36 3.78 26.54 -15.51
C ARG A 36 2.91 26.52 -16.76
N GLN A 37 2.01 27.49 -16.84
CA GLN A 37 1.38 27.93 -18.08
C GLN A 37 2.21 29.06 -18.71
N SER A 38 2.63 28.87 -19.95
CA SER A 38 3.03 29.90 -20.94
C SER A 38 3.49 29.11 -22.17
N GLY A 39 2.90 29.21 -23.36
CA GLY A 39 2.53 30.40 -24.11
C GLY A 39 3.17 30.23 -25.49
N GLY A 40 2.37 30.14 -26.55
CA GLY A 40 2.90 29.86 -27.89
C GLY A 40 1.83 29.79 -28.96
N ARG A 41 1.01 30.84 -29.09
CA ARG A 41 0.24 31.08 -30.31
C ARG A 41 1.22 31.43 -31.43
N ARG A 42 1.26 30.62 -32.48
CA ARG A 42 1.80 31.02 -33.78
C ARG A 42 0.66 30.93 -34.79
N ALA A 43 0.33 32.08 -35.36
CA ALA A 43 -0.64 32.22 -36.42
C ALA A 43 -0.14 31.50 -37.67
N SER A 44 -0.99 30.65 -38.25
CA SER A 44 -0.87 30.20 -39.64
C SER A 44 -1.97 30.90 -40.44
N GLN A 45 -1.56 31.53 -41.53
CA GLN A 45 -2.41 32.26 -42.47
C GLN A 45 -3.28 31.28 -43.30
N PRO A 46 -4.43 31.73 -43.83
CA PRO A 46 -5.36 30.90 -44.58
C PRO A 46 -4.94 30.81 -46.05
N GLY A 47 -4.93 29.60 -46.59
CA GLY A 47 -4.78 29.32 -48.03
C GLY A 47 -5.79 28.25 -48.46
N ASP A 48 -6.71 28.68 -49.33
CA ASP A 48 -7.48 27.95 -50.33
C ASP A 48 -8.07 26.56 -49.95
N VAL A 49 -9.37 26.57 -49.63
CA VAL A 49 -10.20 25.36 -49.52
C VAL A 49 -10.97 25.17 -50.83
N ASP A 50 -10.63 24.10 -51.55
CA ASP A 50 -11.37 23.55 -52.69
C ASP A 50 -12.73 22.97 -52.24
N PRO A 51 -13.89 23.39 -52.82
CA PRO A 51 -15.19 22.92 -52.36
C PRO A 51 -15.53 21.60 -53.08
N GLY A 52 -15.08 20.48 -52.51
CA GLY A 52 -15.29 19.18 -53.15
C GLY A 52 -15.07 17.95 -52.27
N ASP A 53 -15.35 18.00 -50.97
CA ASP A 53 -15.45 16.76 -50.17
C ASP A 53 -16.38 16.96 -48.96
N ALA A 54 -17.69 16.96 -49.22
CA ALA A 54 -18.68 16.87 -48.15
C ALA A 54 -18.64 15.45 -47.57
N ARG A 55 -17.70 15.20 -46.66
CA ARG A 55 -17.69 13.98 -45.83
C ARG A 55 -19.02 13.92 -45.07
N ASP A 56 -19.73 12.81 -45.27
CA ASP A 56 -21.00 12.53 -44.61
C ASP A 56 -20.85 12.67 -43.08
N PRO A 57 -21.58 13.59 -42.42
CA PRO A 57 -21.49 13.78 -40.98
C PRO A 57 -21.84 12.51 -40.18
N ALA A 58 -22.63 11.59 -40.75
CA ALA A 58 -22.93 10.31 -40.11
C ALA A 58 -21.70 9.38 -40.05
N GLN A 59 -20.83 9.40 -41.07
CA GLN A 59 -19.58 8.63 -41.09
C GLN A 59 -18.51 9.23 -40.18
N ALA A 60 -18.47 10.56 -40.05
CA ALA A 60 -17.59 11.24 -39.11
C ALA A 60 -17.94 10.90 -37.65
N VAL A 61 -19.23 10.91 -37.29
CA VAL A 61 -19.70 10.54 -35.93
C VAL A 61 -19.49 9.04 -35.64
N ALA A 62 -19.64 8.16 -36.64
CA ALA A 62 -19.37 6.72 -36.48
C ALA A 62 -17.87 6.41 -36.35
N ALA A 63 -17.01 7.14 -37.08
CA ALA A 63 -15.56 7.02 -36.96
C ALA A 63 -15.08 7.57 -35.60
N ASP A 64 -15.63 8.70 -35.15
CA ASP A 64 -15.34 9.29 -33.83
C ASP A 64 -15.80 8.36 -32.70
N GLY A 65 -16.99 7.74 -32.82
CA GLY A 65 -17.49 6.73 -31.89
C GLY A 65 -16.60 5.49 -31.76
N LYS A 66 -16.07 4.96 -32.87
CA LYS A 66 -15.12 3.83 -32.84
C LYS A 66 -13.74 4.22 -32.30
N GLN A 67 -13.28 5.44 -32.58
CA GLN A 67 -12.02 5.96 -32.05
C GLN A 67 -12.11 6.20 -30.53
N HIS A 68 -13.25 6.71 -30.05
CA HIS A 68 -13.56 6.86 -28.63
C HIS A 68 -13.70 5.51 -27.91
N ASP A 69 -14.40 4.54 -28.51
CA ASP A 69 -14.56 3.18 -27.98
C ASP A 69 -13.21 2.46 -27.83
N GLY A 70 -12.40 2.45 -28.90
CA GLY A 70 -11.05 1.85 -28.88
C GLY A 70 -10.09 2.53 -27.88
N ARG A 71 -10.21 3.85 -27.69
CA ARG A 71 -9.45 4.58 -26.66
C ARG A 71 -9.91 4.21 -25.25
N THR A 72 -11.21 4.07 -25.02
CA THR A 72 -11.75 3.63 -23.73
C THR A 72 -11.37 2.19 -23.40
N GLU A 73 -11.35 1.30 -24.39
CA GLU A 73 -10.88 -0.08 -24.22
C GLU A 73 -9.39 -0.15 -23.92
N GLN A 74 -8.54 0.62 -24.61
CA GLN A 74 -7.10 0.68 -24.33
C GLN A 74 -6.80 1.23 -22.93
N VAL A 75 -7.49 2.30 -22.50
CA VAL A 75 -7.34 2.84 -21.13
C VAL A 75 -7.77 1.80 -20.10
N SER A 76 -8.87 1.08 -20.36
CA SER A 76 -9.38 -0.01 -19.52
C SER A 76 -8.38 -1.17 -19.41
N GLN A 77 -7.68 -1.53 -20.49
CA GLN A 77 -6.62 -2.55 -20.47
C GLN A 77 -5.41 -2.13 -19.63
N VAL A 78 -4.91 -0.91 -19.83
CA VAL A 78 -3.76 -0.39 -19.06
C VAL A 78 -4.10 -0.31 -17.57
N GLN A 79 -5.32 0.11 -17.22
CA GLN A 79 -5.80 0.16 -15.84
C GLN A 79 -5.85 -1.23 -15.20
N ARG A 80 -6.36 -2.24 -15.92
CA ARG A 80 -6.36 -3.63 -15.43
C ARG A 80 -4.96 -4.17 -15.21
N PHE A 81 -4.05 -3.91 -16.16
CA PHE A 81 -2.66 -4.36 -16.04
C PHE A 81 -1.98 -3.72 -14.82
N ALA A 82 -2.16 -2.41 -14.63
CA ALA A 82 -1.62 -1.70 -13.47
C ALA A 82 -2.17 -2.26 -12.14
N LEU A 83 -3.48 -2.53 -12.09
CA LEU A 83 -4.11 -3.12 -10.90
C LEU A 83 -3.59 -4.53 -10.61
N ARG A 84 -3.42 -5.37 -11.64
CA ARG A 84 -2.85 -6.72 -11.48
C ARG A 84 -1.40 -6.66 -10.97
N ALA A 85 -0.56 -5.80 -11.57
CA ALA A 85 0.82 -5.64 -11.13
C ALA A 85 0.94 -5.13 -9.68
N LEU A 86 -0.01 -4.30 -9.24
CA LEU A 86 -0.11 -3.85 -7.85
C LEU A 86 -0.49 -5.02 -6.92
N VAL A 87 -1.51 -5.80 -7.28
CA VAL A 87 -1.95 -6.99 -6.53
C VAL A 87 -0.81 -8.00 -6.40
N ASP A 88 -0.11 -8.29 -7.50
CA ASP A 88 0.96 -9.28 -7.51
C ASP A 88 2.13 -8.86 -6.60
N ARG A 89 2.49 -7.58 -6.62
CA ARG A 89 3.59 -7.03 -5.82
C ARG A 89 3.25 -7.03 -4.32
N ILE A 90 2.06 -6.58 -3.95
CA ILE A 90 1.58 -6.59 -2.57
C ILE A 90 1.43 -8.05 -2.09
N GLY A 91 0.84 -8.91 -2.92
CA GLY A 91 0.64 -10.33 -2.65
C GLY A 91 1.95 -11.07 -2.38
N ALA A 92 3.02 -10.78 -3.14
CA ALA A 92 4.34 -11.36 -2.91
C ALA A 92 4.91 -11.00 -1.53
N ARG A 93 4.78 -9.74 -1.09
CA ARG A 93 5.25 -9.32 0.24
C ARG A 93 4.40 -9.94 1.36
N ILE A 94 3.07 -9.96 1.19
CA ILE A 94 2.15 -10.62 2.13
C ILE A 94 2.51 -12.10 2.29
N LEU A 95 2.76 -12.80 1.19
CA LEU A 95 3.11 -14.23 1.23
C LEU A 95 4.43 -14.45 1.96
N ALA A 96 5.45 -13.63 1.70
CA ALA A 96 6.73 -13.71 2.39
C ALA A 96 6.58 -13.54 3.91
N HIS A 97 5.78 -12.56 4.37
CA HIS A 97 5.51 -12.40 5.80
C HIS A 97 4.65 -13.53 6.38
N ALA A 98 3.69 -14.06 5.60
CA ALA A 98 2.85 -15.17 6.02
C ALA A 98 3.65 -16.45 6.24
N GLU A 99 4.57 -16.77 5.34
CA GLU A 99 5.45 -17.94 5.46
C GLU A 99 6.29 -17.87 6.74
N LEU A 100 6.89 -16.71 7.03
CA LEU A 100 7.63 -16.47 8.26
C LEU A 100 6.73 -16.61 9.50
N ALA A 101 5.55 -15.99 9.49
CA ALA A 101 4.63 -16.02 10.62
C ALA A 101 4.11 -17.44 10.91
N ILE A 102 3.87 -18.26 9.87
CA ILE A 102 3.42 -19.64 10.00
C ILE A 102 4.51 -20.54 10.58
N ALA A 103 5.77 -20.33 10.17
CA ALA A 103 6.90 -21.11 10.65
C ALA A 103 7.31 -20.75 12.09
N GLU A 104 6.96 -19.57 12.58
CA GLU A 104 7.36 -19.08 13.90
C GLU A 104 6.52 -19.68 15.05
N THR A 105 7.23 -20.27 16.00
CA THR A 105 6.66 -20.94 17.17
C THR A 105 6.55 -20.01 18.36
N ASP A 106 7.50 -19.08 18.50
CA ASP A 106 7.49 -18.06 19.54
C ASP A 106 6.30 -17.11 19.35
N ARG A 107 5.53 -16.94 20.41
CA ARG A 107 4.28 -16.18 20.36
C ARG A 107 4.54 -14.71 20.03
N GLU A 108 5.54 -14.10 20.66
CA GLU A 108 5.83 -12.67 20.52
C GLU A 108 6.38 -12.38 19.11
N LYS A 109 7.30 -13.22 18.62
CA LYS A 109 7.84 -13.08 17.26
C LYS A 109 6.77 -13.33 16.20
N ARG A 110 5.92 -14.35 16.37
CA ARG A 110 4.79 -14.60 15.46
C ARG A 110 3.83 -13.41 15.45
N ARG A 111 3.57 -12.82 16.61
CA ARG A 111 2.80 -11.58 16.74
C ARG A 111 3.47 -10.49 15.90
N ALA A 112 4.76 -10.23 16.09
CA ALA A 112 5.47 -9.18 15.35
C ALA A 112 5.39 -9.40 13.83
N LEU A 113 5.60 -10.64 13.35
CA LEU A 113 5.45 -11.01 11.94
C LEU A 113 4.02 -10.81 11.42
N THR A 114 3.02 -11.04 12.26
CA THR A 114 1.61 -10.73 11.94
C THR A 114 1.39 -9.22 11.81
N THR A 115 2.06 -8.39 12.61
CA THR A 115 2.05 -6.92 12.42
C THR A 115 2.58 -6.57 11.04
N GLU A 116 3.74 -7.10 10.67
CA GLU A 116 4.39 -6.77 9.41
C GLU A 116 3.54 -7.22 8.22
N LEU A 117 2.97 -8.43 8.29
CA LEU A 117 2.03 -8.95 7.29
C LEU A 117 0.85 -7.99 7.08
N LEU A 118 0.16 -7.60 8.16
CA LEU A 118 -0.98 -6.69 8.06
C LEU A 118 -0.54 -5.27 7.68
N GLY A 119 0.69 -4.88 8.02
CA GLY A 119 1.33 -3.63 7.65
C GLY A 119 1.63 -3.50 6.15
N GLU A 120 1.65 -4.59 5.40
CA GLU A 120 1.74 -4.54 3.92
C GLU A 120 0.51 -3.91 3.26
N LEU A 121 -0.61 -3.84 3.98
CA LEU A 121 -1.85 -3.20 3.54
C LEU A 121 -1.90 -1.69 3.88
N LEU A 122 -0.88 -1.18 4.58
CA LEU A 122 -0.83 0.19 5.09
C LEU A 122 0.21 1.04 4.33
N THR A 123 0.03 2.37 4.39
CA THR A 123 0.96 3.34 3.80
C THR A 123 2.14 3.62 4.72
N LEU A 124 2.99 2.61 4.94
CA LEU A 124 4.08 2.70 5.93
C LEU A 124 5.37 3.30 5.40
N ASP A 125 5.55 3.36 4.08
CA ASP A 125 6.77 3.84 3.43
C ASP A 125 6.50 4.39 2.01
N GLU A 126 7.56 4.93 1.40
CA GLU A 126 7.53 5.51 0.05
C GLU A 126 7.18 4.51 -1.06
N THR A 127 7.32 3.20 -0.80
CA THR A 127 6.93 2.16 -1.75
C THR A 127 5.43 1.88 -1.66
N ARG A 128 4.89 1.78 -0.43
CA ARG A 128 3.48 1.45 -0.18
C ARG A 128 2.53 2.62 -0.39
N TYR A 129 2.99 3.85 -0.14
CA TYR A 129 2.18 5.05 -0.36
C TYR A 129 1.57 5.16 -1.78
N PRO A 130 2.35 5.09 -2.88
CA PRO A 130 1.79 5.18 -4.22
C PRO A 130 0.87 3.99 -4.54
N GLU A 131 1.15 2.80 -3.99
CA GLU A 131 0.28 1.63 -4.16
C GLU A 131 -1.10 1.89 -3.54
N SER A 132 -1.17 2.37 -2.30
CA SER A 132 -2.43 2.71 -1.64
C SER A 132 -3.17 3.87 -2.33
N ALA A 133 -2.46 4.89 -2.79
CA ALA A 133 -3.07 6.00 -3.53
C ALA A 133 -3.71 5.53 -4.84
N VAL A 134 -3.02 4.65 -5.59
CA VAL A 134 -3.54 4.03 -6.81
C VAL A 134 -4.74 3.14 -6.51
N TRP A 135 -4.69 2.35 -5.44
CA TRP A 135 -5.83 1.55 -4.98
C TRP A 135 -7.05 2.42 -4.68
N LEU A 136 -6.90 3.51 -3.94
CA LEU A 136 -8.00 4.42 -3.59
C LEU A 136 -8.63 5.07 -4.84
N ALA A 137 -7.80 5.42 -5.85
CA ALA A 137 -8.28 5.93 -7.12
C ALA A 137 -9.11 4.88 -7.89
N PHE A 138 -8.63 3.63 -7.96
CA PHE A 138 -9.36 2.55 -8.62
C PHE A 138 -10.67 2.20 -7.90
N ALA A 139 -10.65 2.13 -6.57
CA ALA A 139 -11.84 1.88 -5.76
C ALA A 139 -12.92 2.96 -6.01
N THR A 140 -12.49 4.22 -6.13
CA THR A 140 -13.39 5.34 -6.45
C THR A 140 -13.93 5.23 -7.88
N GLN A 141 -13.07 4.96 -8.87
CA GLN A 141 -13.47 4.87 -10.28
C GLN A 141 -14.41 3.68 -10.54
N ALA A 142 -14.24 2.55 -9.84
CA ALA A 142 -15.09 1.37 -10.00
C ALA A 142 -16.58 1.66 -9.72
N ARG A 143 -16.91 2.70 -8.95
CA ARG A 143 -18.30 3.11 -8.69
C ARG A 143 -19.04 3.44 -9.99
N THR A 144 -18.37 4.00 -10.98
CA THR A 144 -18.94 4.39 -12.28
C THR A 144 -18.40 3.59 -13.45
N SER A 145 -17.47 2.65 -13.23
CA SER A 145 -16.85 1.85 -14.28
C SER A 145 -17.16 0.35 -14.11
N PRO A 146 -18.12 -0.21 -14.86
CA PRO A 146 -18.48 -1.63 -14.80
C PRO A 146 -17.30 -2.58 -15.04
N THR A 147 -16.32 -2.18 -15.86
CA THR A 147 -15.14 -3.00 -16.19
C THR A 147 -14.16 -3.12 -15.02
N LEU A 148 -14.16 -2.17 -14.08
CA LEU A 148 -13.28 -2.18 -12.91
C LEU A 148 -13.91 -2.82 -11.67
N ARG A 149 -15.26 -2.85 -11.60
CA ARG A 149 -16.00 -3.40 -10.44
C ARG A 149 -15.58 -4.82 -10.04
N PRO A 150 -15.42 -5.79 -10.97
CA PRO A 150 -15.04 -7.15 -10.59
C PRO A 150 -13.66 -7.21 -9.92
N HIS A 151 -12.71 -6.41 -10.39
CA HIS A 151 -11.35 -6.41 -9.86
C HIS A 151 -11.25 -5.76 -8.47
N VAL A 152 -11.96 -4.66 -8.26
CA VAL A 152 -12.05 -4.04 -6.92
C VAL A 152 -12.76 -4.98 -5.93
N ARG A 153 -13.78 -5.71 -6.39
CA ARG A 153 -14.45 -6.74 -5.56
C ARG A 153 -13.51 -7.89 -5.22
N GLU A 154 -12.77 -8.42 -6.19
CA GLU A 154 -11.78 -9.48 -5.98
C GLU A 154 -10.78 -9.08 -4.89
N MET A 155 -10.29 -7.84 -4.91
CA MET A 155 -9.38 -7.31 -3.88
C MET A 155 -10.07 -7.14 -2.52
N TYR A 156 -11.29 -6.61 -2.50
CA TYR A 156 -12.09 -6.45 -1.28
C TYR A 156 -12.32 -7.79 -0.56
N ASP A 157 -12.65 -8.84 -1.33
CA ASP A 157 -12.85 -10.21 -0.84
C ASP A 157 -11.52 -10.87 -0.46
N GLY A 158 -10.46 -10.60 -1.23
CA GLY A 158 -9.11 -11.10 -0.99
C GLY A 158 -8.54 -10.64 0.35
N THR A 159 -8.69 -9.35 0.68
CA THR A 159 -8.25 -8.78 1.96
C THR A 159 -8.99 -9.42 3.14
N ARG A 160 -10.31 -9.61 3.04
CA ARG A 160 -11.11 -10.31 4.07
C ARG A 160 -10.70 -11.76 4.24
N THR A 161 -10.46 -12.44 3.13
CA THR A 161 -9.96 -13.82 3.15
C THR A 161 -8.61 -13.92 3.86
N LEU A 162 -7.70 -12.99 3.58
CA LEU A 162 -6.39 -12.93 4.24
C LEU A 162 -6.53 -12.68 5.75
N VAL A 163 -7.27 -11.63 6.14
CA VAL A 163 -7.45 -11.26 7.55
C VAL A 163 -8.15 -12.38 8.33
N GLY A 164 -9.19 -12.97 7.76
CA GLY A 164 -9.90 -14.10 8.37
C GLY A 164 -8.99 -15.32 8.58
N LYS A 165 -8.07 -15.61 7.64
CA LYS A 165 -7.06 -16.67 7.79
C LYS A 165 -6.07 -16.35 8.90
N VAL A 166 -5.58 -15.11 8.98
CA VAL A 166 -4.67 -14.66 10.05
C VAL A 166 -5.32 -14.81 11.43
N LEU A 167 -6.58 -14.40 11.57
CA LEU A 167 -7.32 -14.50 12.84
C LEU A 167 -7.63 -15.95 13.22
N THR A 168 -8.07 -16.77 12.25
CA THR A 168 -8.26 -18.22 12.44
C THR A 168 -6.98 -18.89 12.92
N ARG A 169 -5.86 -18.63 12.22
CA ARG A 169 -4.58 -19.22 12.58
C ARG A 169 -4.11 -18.76 13.96
N SER A 170 -4.31 -17.49 14.29
CA SER A 170 -3.99 -16.96 15.61
C SER A 170 -4.78 -17.66 16.72
N ARG A 171 -6.04 -18.02 16.47
CA ARG A 171 -6.86 -18.80 17.42
C ARG A 171 -6.38 -20.24 17.58
N GLU A 172 -6.10 -20.93 16.48
CA GLU A 172 -5.58 -22.31 16.50
C GLU A 172 -4.28 -22.41 17.32
N LEU A 173 -3.46 -21.37 17.27
CA LEU A 173 -2.20 -21.27 18.01
C LEU A 173 -2.35 -20.66 19.41
N GLY A 174 -3.59 -20.48 19.91
CA GLY A 174 -3.87 -19.97 21.25
C GLY A 174 -3.54 -18.49 21.47
N GLY A 175 -3.32 -17.72 20.40
CA GLY A 175 -2.93 -16.31 20.46
C GLY A 175 -4.10 -15.32 20.54
N LEU A 176 -5.31 -15.75 20.17
CA LEU A 176 -6.52 -14.94 20.14
C LEU A 176 -7.44 -15.25 21.34
N ALA A 177 -8.08 -14.24 21.92
CA ALA A 177 -9.00 -14.44 23.04
C ALA A 177 -10.26 -15.23 22.61
N GLU A 178 -10.80 -16.04 23.52
CA GLU A 178 -11.90 -16.99 23.22
C GLU A 178 -13.23 -16.30 22.88
N HIS A 179 -13.44 -15.08 23.38
CA HIS A 179 -14.66 -14.30 23.14
C HIS A 179 -14.71 -13.63 21.76
N VAL A 180 -13.61 -13.66 20.99
CA VAL A 180 -13.54 -13.01 19.69
C VAL A 180 -14.33 -13.83 18.67
N ASP A 181 -15.26 -13.21 17.95
CA ASP A 181 -15.91 -13.81 16.78
C ASP A 181 -15.04 -13.53 15.53
N ILE A 182 -14.58 -14.56 14.81
CA ILE A 182 -13.69 -14.36 13.64
C ILE A 182 -14.38 -13.57 12.54
N ALA A 183 -15.65 -13.86 12.25
CA ALA A 183 -16.33 -13.26 11.13
C ALA A 183 -16.52 -11.75 11.38
N VAL A 184 -16.97 -11.41 12.59
CA VAL A 184 -17.13 -10.00 13.00
C VAL A 184 -15.78 -9.31 13.10
N GLU A 185 -14.76 -9.97 13.66
CA GLU A 185 -13.45 -9.36 13.83
C GLU A 185 -12.70 -9.19 12.49
N THR A 186 -12.98 -10.05 11.51
CA THR A 186 -12.47 -9.87 10.15
C THR A 186 -12.98 -8.56 9.55
N GLU A 187 -14.28 -8.26 9.68
CA GLU A 187 -14.83 -6.99 9.19
C GLU A 187 -14.30 -5.78 9.99
N ARG A 188 -14.15 -5.92 11.32
CA ARG A 188 -13.61 -4.85 12.17
C ARG A 188 -12.17 -4.50 11.83
N LEU A 189 -11.31 -5.52 11.74
CA LEU A 189 -9.88 -5.32 11.44
C LEU A 189 -9.67 -4.84 9.99
N THR A 190 -10.42 -5.37 9.02
CA THR A 190 -10.35 -4.85 7.64
C THR A 190 -10.83 -3.40 7.55
N ALA A 191 -11.92 -3.03 8.22
CA ALA A 191 -12.38 -1.64 8.29
C ALA A 191 -11.36 -0.71 8.95
N LEU A 192 -10.68 -1.19 9.99
CA LEU A 192 -9.58 -0.45 10.62
C LEU A 192 -8.43 -0.21 9.64
N ILE A 193 -7.99 -1.25 8.95
CA ILE A 193 -6.90 -1.19 7.95
C ILE A 193 -7.27 -0.23 6.82
N ASP A 194 -8.48 -0.35 6.27
CA ASP A 194 -8.98 0.52 5.20
C ASP A 194 -9.02 1.99 5.64
N GLY A 195 -9.47 2.25 6.87
CA GLY A 195 -9.49 3.59 7.46
C GLY A 195 -8.09 4.17 7.68
N LEU A 196 -7.15 3.37 8.18
CA LEU A 196 -5.76 3.78 8.36
C LEU A 196 -5.07 4.09 7.02
N MET A 197 -5.22 3.20 6.04
CA MET A 197 -4.69 3.38 4.68
C MET A 197 -5.28 4.63 4.02
N THR A 198 -6.61 4.80 4.07
CA THR A 198 -7.29 5.95 3.48
C THR A 198 -6.82 7.26 4.13
N ASN A 199 -6.74 7.30 5.46
CA ASN A 199 -6.27 8.48 6.18
C ASN A 199 -4.78 8.75 5.92
N GLY A 200 -3.97 7.71 5.74
CA GLY A 200 -2.55 7.82 5.37
C GLY A 200 -2.33 8.44 3.99
N VAL A 201 -3.20 8.12 3.03
CA VAL A 201 -3.18 8.74 1.70
C VAL A 201 -3.68 10.19 1.75
N ILE A 202 -4.76 10.47 2.48
CA ILE A 202 -5.42 11.79 2.47
C ILE A 202 -4.70 12.81 3.36
N GLN A 203 -4.21 12.37 4.52
CA GLN A 203 -3.61 13.22 5.56
C GLN A 203 -2.28 12.63 6.06
N PRO A 204 -1.26 12.46 5.20
CA PRO A 204 0.00 11.80 5.57
C PRO A 204 0.73 12.47 6.75
N ASP A 205 0.58 13.79 6.92
CA ASP A 205 1.18 14.54 8.04
C ASP A 205 0.49 14.27 9.39
N ARG A 206 -0.77 13.79 9.38
CA ARG A 206 -1.56 13.51 10.59
C ARG A 206 -1.64 12.02 10.87
N MET A 207 -1.88 11.22 9.84
CA MET A 207 -1.86 9.76 9.91
C MET A 207 -0.48 9.29 9.46
N THR A 208 0.48 9.35 10.38
CA THR A 208 1.87 8.95 10.11
C THR A 208 2.03 7.43 10.12
N PRO A 209 3.09 6.88 9.50
CA PRO A 209 3.40 5.45 9.57
C PRO A 209 3.48 4.91 11.00
N ASP A 210 4.07 5.69 11.92
CA ASP A 210 4.19 5.31 13.32
C ASP A 210 2.81 5.25 13.99
N LEU A 211 1.93 6.23 13.73
CA LEU A 211 0.58 6.21 14.27
C LEU A 211 -0.23 5.02 13.74
N MET A 212 -0.12 4.70 12.44
CA MET A 212 -0.78 3.52 11.88
C MET A 212 -0.32 2.23 12.56
N ARG A 213 0.99 2.07 12.77
CA ARG A 213 1.54 0.93 13.51
C ARG A 213 1.04 0.89 14.94
N THR A 214 1.02 2.03 15.65
CA THR A 214 0.50 2.12 17.01
C THR A 214 -0.96 1.70 17.10
N VAL A 215 -1.81 2.20 16.19
CA VAL A 215 -3.24 1.86 16.18
C VAL A 215 -3.47 0.39 15.84
N LEU A 216 -2.77 -0.14 14.82
CA LEU A 216 -2.83 -1.56 14.48
C LEU A 216 -2.39 -2.43 15.66
N ASN A 217 -1.31 -2.03 16.35
CA ASN A 217 -0.81 -2.76 17.50
C ASN A 217 -1.80 -2.75 18.66
N ALA A 218 -2.33 -1.59 19.03
CA ALA A 218 -3.33 -1.46 20.08
C ALA A 218 -4.57 -2.31 19.81
N HIS A 219 -5.02 -2.38 18.56
CA HIS A 219 -6.14 -3.23 18.19
C HIS A 219 -5.81 -4.73 18.35
N LEU A 220 -4.67 -5.18 17.85
CA LEU A 220 -4.26 -6.58 17.94
C LEU A 220 -4.01 -7.02 19.38
N ASP A 221 -3.49 -6.13 20.23
CA ASP A 221 -3.34 -6.38 21.66
C ASP A 221 -4.70 -6.49 22.37
N SER A 222 -5.72 -5.74 21.93
CA SER A 222 -7.06 -5.77 22.51
C SER A 222 -7.81 -7.10 22.27
N ILE A 223 -7.45 -7.83 21.20
CA ILE A 223 -8.06 -9.12 20.84
C ILE A 223 -7.15 -10.31 21.17
N ALA A 224 -5.93 -10.06 21.63
CA ALA A 224 -4.98 -11.10 22.02
C ALA A 224 -5.42 -11.81 23.30
N LYS A 225 -5.07 -13.10 23.42
CA LYS A 225 -5.23 -13.84 24.68
C LYS A 225 -4.23 -13.31 25.71
N ILE A 226 -4.69 -12.90 26.90
CA ILE A 226 -3.79 -12.46 27.98
C ILE A 226 -2.97 -13.64 28.48
#